data_AF-A0A7J3TAL3-F1
#
_entry.id   AF-A0A7J3TAL3-F1
#
_cell.length_a   1.000
_cell.length_b   1.000
_cell.length_c   1.000
_cell.angle_alpha   90.00
_cell.angle_beta   90.00
_cell.angle_gamma   90.00
#
_symmetry.space_group_name_H-M   'P 1'
#
loop_
_entity.id
_entity.type
_entity.pdbx_description
1 polymer ?
#
loop_
_entity_poly.entity_id
_entity_poly.type
_entity_poly.pdbx_seq_one_letter_code
_entity_poly.pdbx_strand_id
1 'polypeptide(L)'
;MISGSRILTLDNFIKKPLTKRTEKFMKLCDFYISIVGRDPESGFQVFDFIHEHTLPFELRHFKLMSEGQILAAYWKWQRIMGIPKVNA
;
A
#
# COMPACT_ATOMS: atom_id res chain seq x y z
N MET A 1 -17.61 -32.30 -15.71
CA MET A 1 -17.85 -31.32 -14.63
C MET A 1 -17.21 -30.01 -15.06
N ILE A 2 -18.00 -29.09 -15.61
CA ILE A 2 -17.48 -27.82 -16.14
C ILE A 2 -17.32 -26.86 -14.96
N SER A 3 -16.08 -26.37 -14.85
CA SER A 3 -15.53 -25.46 -13.86
C SER A 3 -16.44 -24.28 -13.54
N GLY A 4 -16.48 -23.91 -12.26
CA GLY A 4 -17.29 -22.85 -11.70
C GLY A 4 -17.18 -21.54 -12.49
N SER A 5 -18.33 -21.07 -12.95
CA SER A 5 -18.58 -19.78 -13.55
C SER A 5 -18.01 -18.65 -12.69
N ARG A 6 -16.79 -18.18 -12.99
CA ARG A 6 -16.33 -16.87 -12.56
C ARG A 6 -17.13 -15.84 -13.35
N ILE A 7 -18.15 -15.28 -12.72
CA ILE A 7 -18.89 -14.13 -13.28
C ILE A 7 -17.87 -12.99 -13.43
N LEU A 8 -17.47 -12.71 -14.68
CA LEU A 8 -16.64 -11.57 -15.01
C LEU A 8 -17.53 -10.33 -14.96
N THR A 9 -17.54 -9.64 -13.82
CA THR A 9 -18.31 -8.40 -13.66
C THR A 9 -17.58 -7.23 -14.33
N LEU A 10 -18.33 -6.20 -14.72
CA LEU A 10 -17.82 -4.92 -15.24
C LEU A 10 -16.77 -4.27 -14.32
N ASP A 11 -16.83 -4.55 -13.01
CA ASP A 11 -15.82 -4.13 -12.02
C ASP A 11 -14.40 -4.65 -12.34
N ASN A 12 -14.26 -5.75 -13.10
CA ASN A 12 -12.95 -6.27 -13.53
C ASN A 12 -12.31 -5.44 -14.66
N PHE A 13 -13.11 -4.67 -15.40
CA PHE A 13 -12.65 -3.87 -16.53
C PHE A 13 -12.48 -2.39 -16.18
N ILE A 14 -13.24 -1.90 -15.20
CA ILE A 14 -13.12 -0.52 -14.73
C ILE A 14 -12.04 -0.48 -13.66
N LYS A 15 -10.80 -0.14 -14.04
CA LYS A 15 -9.77 0.30 -13.09
C LYS A 15 -10.31 1.54 -12.38
N LYS A 16 -10.97 1.35 -11.23
CA LYS A 16 -11.43 2.47 -10.39
C LYS A 16 -10.21 3.35 -10.10
N PRO A 17 -10.27 4.67 -10.32
CA PRO A 17 -9.16 5.55 -10.05
C PRO A 17 -8.74 5.39 -8.58
N LEU A 18 -7.44 5.39 -8.34
CA LEU A 18 -6.93 5.33 -6.98
C LEU A 18 -7.44 6.55 -6.20
N THR A 19 -7.72 6.35 -4.92
CA THR A 19 -8.02 7.51 -4.08
C THR A 19 -6.74 8.30 -3.87
N LYS A 20 -6.82 9.63 -3.74
CA LYS A 20 -5.65 10.50 -3.47
C LYS A 20 -4.79 9.99 -2.30
N ARG A 21 -5.42 9.41 -1.27
CA ARG A 21 -4.71 8.80 -0.13
C ARG A 21 -3.88 7.59 -0.55
N THR A 22 -4.41 6.74 -1.44
CA THR A 22 -3.68 5.57 -1.95
C THR A 22 -2.55 5.99 -2.87
N GLU A 23 -2.72 6.99 -3.73
CA GLU A 23 -1.64 7.54 -4.55
C GLU A 23 -0.51 8.10 -3.68
N LYS A 24 -0.84 8.87 -2.63
CA LYS A 24 0.15 9.36 -1.67
C LYS A 24 0.83 8.25 -0.90
N PHE A 25 0.12 7.16 -0.60
CA PHE A 25 0.71 6.01 0.07
C PHE A 25 1.66 5.25 -0.86
N MET A 26 1.36 5.15 -2.16
CA MET A 26 2.32 4.63 -3.15
C MET A 26 3.60 5.47 -3.16
N LYS A 27 3.48 6.81 -3.24
CA LYS A 27 4.63 7.71 -3.14
C LYS A 27 5.43 7.53 -1.84
N LEU A 28 4.76 7.22 -0.73
CA LEU A 28 5.43 6.92 0.54
C LEU A 28 6.24 5.63 0.45
N CYS A 29 5.69 4.58 -0.15
CA CYS A 29 6.43 3.33 -0.39
C CYS A 29 7.58 3.54 -1.39
N ASP A 30 7.39 4.34 -2.44
CA ASP A 30 8.47 4.69 -3.37
C ASP A 30 9.60 5.46 -2.65
N PHE A 31 9.24 6.37 -1.75
CA PHE A 31 10.20 7.08 -0.91
C PHE A 31 10.90 6.15 0.10
N TYR A 32 10.19 5.17 0.66
CA TYR A 32 10.82 4.11 1.45
C TYR A 32 11.87 3.35 0.63
N ILE A 33 11.50 2.89 -0.57
CA ILE A 33 12.38 2.10 -1.45
C ILE A 33 13.60 2.93 -1.87
N SER A 34 13.45 4.23 -2.14
CA SER A 34 14.59 5.07 -2.53
C SER A 34 15.61 5.28 -1.40
N ILE A 35 15.18 5.20 -0.14
CA ILE A 35 16.04 5.35 1.04
C ILE A 35 16.61 3.99 1.49
N VAL A 36 15.78 2.94 1.53
CA VAL A 36 16.13 1.63 2.10
C VAL A 36 16.68 0.67 1.03
N GLY A 37 16.38 0.89 -0.25
CA GLY A 37 16.85 0.08 -1.38
C GLY A 37 16.07 -1.21 -1.63
N ARG A 38 14.96 -1.45 -0.90
CA ARG A 38 14.09 -2.62 -1.06
C ARG A 38 12.63 -2.28 -0.75
N ASP A 39 11.72 -3.14 -1.20
CA ASP A 39 10.31 -3.07 -0.85
C ASP A 39 10.10 -3.29 0.65
N PRO A 40 9.10 -2.62 1.27
CA PRO A 40 8.71 -2.92 2.64
C PRO A 40 8.11 -4.33 2.72
N GLU A 41 8.61 -5.15 3.63
CA GLU A 41 8.15 -6.52 3.86
C GLU A 41 6.92 -6.57 4.78
N SER A 42 6.75 -5.52 5.59
CA SER A 42 5.59 -5.38 6.48
C SER A 42 5.13 -3.93 6.60
N GLY A 43 3.86 -3.73 6.93
CA GLY A 43 3.34 -2.39 7.20
C GLY A 43 3.90 -1.79 8.51
N PHE A 44 4.47 -2.61 9.40
CA PHE A 44 5.19 -2.14 10.59
C PHE A 44 6.50 -1.43 10.19
N GLN A 45 7.25 -1.98 9.22
CA GLN A 45 8.44 -1.30 8.68
C GLN A 45 8.09 0.07 8.08
N VAL A 46 6.94 0.18 7.42
CA VAL A 46 6.46 1.48 6.89
C VAL A 46 6.08 2.43 8.03
N PHE A 47 5.42 1.93 9.07
CA PHE A 47 5.04 2.71 10.24
C PHE A 47 6.26 3.25 10.98
N ASP A 48 7.25 2.42 11.26
CA ASP A 48 8.50 2.81 11.92
C ASP A 48 9.24 3.85 11.07
N PHE A 49 9.37 3.59 9.77
CA PHE A 49 10.00 4.51 8.82
C PHE A 49 9.35 5.90 8.81
N ILE A 50 8.01 5.98 8.80
CA ILE A 50 7.29 7.26 8.87
C ILE A 50 7.70 8.07 10.11
N HIS A 51 7.91 7.41 11.24
CA HIS A 51 8.18 8.08 12.51
C HIS A 51 9.66 8.45 12.66
N GLU A 52 10.55 7.58 12.20
CA GLU A 52 12.00 7.77 12.27
C GLU A 52 12.55 8.75 11.22
N HIS A 53 11.92 8.85 10.05
CA HIS A 53 12.45 9.65 8.94
C HIS A 53 11.75 11.00 8.78
N THR A 54 12.48 11.95 8.21
CA THR A 54 11.89 13.22 7.78
C THR A 54 11.18 13.02 6.45
N LEU A 55 9.86 13.14 6.47
CA LEU A 55 9.03 12.97 5.29
C LEU A 55 8.94 14.27 4.45
N PRO A 56 8.90 14.15 3.11
CA PRO A 56 8.49 15.23 2.22
C PRO A 56 7.16 15.85 2.65
N PHE A 57 6.99 17.15 2.42
CA PHE A 57 5.82 17.91 2.89
C PHE A 57 4.49 17.24 2.54
N GLU A 58 4.34 16.73 1.32
CA GLU A 58 3.11 16.07 0.86
C GLU A 58 2.78 14.75 1.59
N LEU A 59 3.77 14.13 2.23
CA LEU A 59 3.67 12.85 2.94
C LEU A 59 3.60 13.01 4.47
N ARG A 60 3.88 14.20 5.03
CA ARG A 60 3.91 14.41 6.49
C ARG A 60 2.61 14.04 7.22
N HIS A 61 1.47 14.13 6.54
CA HIS A 61 0.18 13.72 7.09
C HIS A 61 0.14 12.25 7.55
N PHE A 62 1.00 11.38 7.01
CA PHE A 62 1.11 9.99 7.47
C PHE A 62 1.66 9.86 8.89
N LYS A 63 2.42 10.84 9.41
CA LYS A 63 2.87 10.87 10.83
C LYS A 63 1.72 11.04 11.82
N LEU A 64 0.55 11.50 11.37
CA LEU A 64 -0.64 11.67 12.22
C LEU A 64 -1.54 10.42 12.19
N MET A 65 -1.19 9.43 11.39
CA MET A 65 -1.99 8.22 11.25
C MET A 65 -1.60 7.20 12.30
N SER A 66 -2.59 6.48 12.82
CA SER A 66 -2.31 5.36 13.73
C SER A 66 -1.68 4.19 12.98
N GLU A 67 -0.98 3.32 13.71
CA GLU A 67 -0.40 2.09 13.19
C GLU A 67 -1.42 1.27 12.39
N GLY A 68 -2.61 1.03 12.94
CA GLY A 68 -3.69 0.31 12.26
C GLY A 68 -4.12 0.95 10.94
N GLN A 69 -4.09 2.29 10.83
CA GLN A 69 -4.40 2.99 9.59
C GLN A 69 -3.29 2.85 8.54
N ILE A 70 -2.03 2.77 8.98
CA ILE A 70 -0.87 2.52 8.11
C ILE A 70 -0.86 1.06 7.64
N LEU A 71 -1.08 0.10 8.53
CA LEU A 71 -1.22 -1.33 8.19
C LEU A 71 -2.33 -1.56 7.16
N ALA A 72 -3.50 -0.92 7.34
CA ALA A 72 -4.59 -1.02 6.38
C ALA A 72 -4.22 -0.43 5.01
N ALA A 73 -3.49 0.68 4.98
CA ALA A 73 -3.01 1.29 3.73
C ALA A 73 -1.94 0.42 3.06
N TYR A 74 -1.04 -0.19 3.84
CA TYR A 74 -0.04 -1.14 3.37
C TYR A 74 -0.67 -2.36 2.70
N TRP A 75 -1.64 -3.02 3.33
CA TRP A 75 -2.31 -4.17 2.70
C TRP A 75 -3.05 -3.81 1.42
N LYS A 76 -3.58 -2.59 1.34
CA LYS A 76 -4.20 -2.08 0.11
C LYS A 76 -3.15 -1.89 -0.98
N TRP A 77 -2.01 -1.26 -0.65
CA TRP A 77 -0.88 -1.10 -1.55
C TRP A 77 -0.35 -2.45 -2.04
N GLN A 78 -0.09 -3.38 -1.14
CA GLN A 78 0.40 -4.73 -1.45
C GLN A 78 -0.53 -5.46 -2.44
N ARG A 79 -1.85 -5.36 -2.23
CA ARG A 79 -2.86 -5.91 -3.14
C ARG A 79 -2.84 -5.25 -4.52
N ILE A 80 -2.68 -3.92 -4.58
CA ILE A 80 -2.62 -3.17 -5.84
C ILE A 80 -1.36 -3.54 -6.64
N MET A 81 -0.23 -3.71 -5.96
CA MET A 81 1.05 -4.08 -6.57
C MET A 81 1.13 -5.57 -6.94
N GLY A 82 0.15 -6.39 -6.53
CA GLY A 82 0.16 -7.83 -6.79
C GLY A 82 1.20 -8.60 -5.98
N ILE A 83 1.69 -8.02 -4.88
CA ILE A 83 2.71 -8.64 -4.01
C ILE A 83 2.00 -9.72 -3.16
N PRO A 84 2.40 -11.00 -3.23
CA PRO A 84 1.78 -12.04 -2.42
C PRO A 84 1.98 -11.76 -0.92
N LYS A 85 0.96 -12.07 -0.11
CA LYS A 85 1.11 -12.03 1.35
C LYS A 85 2.10 -13.10 1.76
N VAL A 86 3.23 -12.69 2.32
CA VAL A 86 4.06 -13.59 3.12
C VAL A 86 3.23 -13.89 4.36
N ASN A 87 2.68 -15.11 4.45
CA ASN A 87 2.07 -15.57 5.69
C ASN A 87 3.21 -15.66 6.71
N ALA A 88 3.16 -14.78 7.71
CA ALA A 88 3.96 -14.91 8.92
C ALA A 88 3.46 -16.11 9.74
#